data_AF-A0A557RHF7-F1
#
_entry.id   AF-A0A557RHF7-F1
#
_cell.length_a   1.000
_cell.length_b   1.000
_cell.length_c   1.000
_cell.angle_alpha   90.00
_cell.angle_beta   90.00
_cell.angle_gamma   90.00
#
_symmetry.space_group_name_H-M   'P 1'
#
loop_
_entity.id
_entity.type
_entity.pdbx_description
1 polymer ?
#
loop_
_entity_poly.entity_id
_entity_poly.type
_entity_poly.pdbx_seq_one_letter_code
_entity_poly.pdbx_strand_id
1 'polypeptide(L)'
;MAAFRARQVARIRDAVAAGRQAVRQADTRDRLTFARAFVDAGGPQVPGDRSGEASKALAERLMQAVTAGRTRAVDDPDLDRELLRAHNETDWALALDDERVIGFLLDLPEAALETPTVEALAHQSQGLGPGVFRKADILVLQPECDGARFIPVTDHDIEC
;
A
#
# COMPACT_ATOMS: atom_id res chain seq x y z
N MET A 1 -6.03 17.11 -1.08
CA MET A 1 -7.23 16.30 -0.79
C MET A 1 -7.43 16.27 0.73
N ALA A 2 -8.39 15.54 1.27
CA ALA A 2 -8.36 15.23 2.70
C ALA A 2 -7.22 14.22 2.94
N ALA A 3 -6.37 14.44 3.94
CA ALA A 3 -5.26 13.55 4.28
C ALA A 3 -5.65 12.55 5.39
N PHE A 4 -4.93 11.43 5.46
CA PHE A 4 -5.04 10.51 6.59
C PHE A 4 -4.51 11.16 7.86
N ARG A 5 -5.29 11.07 8.94
CA ARG A 5 -4.82 11.45 10.27
C ARG A 5 -3.84 10.43 10.81
N ALA A 6 -2.98 10.82 11.74
CA ALA A 6 -1.99 9.93 12.38
C ALA A 6 -2.59 8.61 12.89
N ARG A 7 -3.78 8.66 13.52
CA ARG A 7 -4.50 7.46 13.99
C ARG A 7 -4.95 6.54 12.85
N GLN A 8 -5.30 7.11 11.69
CA GLN A 8 -5.71 6.34 10.52
C GLN A 8 -4.47 5.70 9.89
N VAL A 9 -3.37 6.44 9.79
CA VAL A 9 -2.08 5.92 9.34
C VAL A 9 -1.61 4.74 10.21
N ALA A 10 -1.70 4.86 11.54
CA ALA A 10 -1.35 3.77 12.45
C ALA A 10 -2.21 2.52 12.21
N ARG A 11 -3.53 2.66 12.12
CA ARG A 11 -4.44 1.54 11.82
C ARG A 11 -4.15 0.87 10.49
N ILE A 12 -3.94 1.66 9.43
CA ILE A 12 -3.58 1.11 8.12
C ILE A 12 -2.28 0.31 8.24
N ARG A 13 -1.26 0.85 8.92
CA ARG A 13 0.03 0.18 9.10
C ARG A 13 -0.11 -1.15 9.83
N ASP A 14 -0.83 -1.17 10.94
CA ASP A 14 -1.05 -2.39 11.73
C ASP A 14 -1.83 -3.44 10.92
N ALA A 15 -2.85 -3.01 10.16
CA ALA A 15 -3.62 -3.88 9.30
C ALA A 15 -2.81 -4.42 8.10
N VAL A 16 -1.91 -3.63 7.51
CA VAL A 16 -0.99 -4.12 6.47
C VAL A 16 -0.07 -5.19 7.05
N ALA A 17 0.45 -4.99 8.26
CA ALA A 17 1.29 -6.00 8.92
C ALA A 17 0.51 -7.33 9.09
N ALA A 18 -0.74 -7.27 9.55
CA ALA A 18 -1.61 -8.43 9.67
C ALA A 18 -1.88 -9.10 8.30
N GLY A 19 -2.16 -8.30 7.27
CA GLY A 19 -2.37 -8.78 5.90
C GLY A 19 -1.16 -9.48 5.31
N ARG A 20 0.04 -8.88 5.43
CA ARG A 20 1.30 -9.50 4.97
C ARG A 20 1.57 -10.81 5.71
N GLN A 21 1.35 -10.83 7.02
CA GLN A 21 1.52 -12.04 7.82
C GLN A 21 0.58 -13.17 7.35
N ALA A 22 -0.68 -12.86 7.07
CA ALA A 22 -1.65 -13.85 6.58
C ALA A 22 -1.23 -14.43 5.22
N VAL A 23 -0.77 -13.59 4.28
CA VAL A 23 -0.26 -14.05 2.97
C VAL A 23 0.95 -14.97 3.14
N ARG A 24 1.91 -14.58 3.99
CA ARG A 24 3.11 -15.40 4.24
C ARG A 24 2.78 -16.75 4.88
N GLN A 25 1.82 -16.80 5.78
CA GLN A 25 1.37 -18.06 6.39
C GLN A 25 0.65 -18.97 5.40
N ALA A 26 -0.06 -18.39 4.44
CA ALA A 26 -0.75 -19.14 3.40
C ALA A 26 0.15 -19.55 2.24
N ASP A 27 1.35 -18.96 2.11
CA ASP A 27 2.35 -19.18 1.05
C ASP A 27 1.75 -19.19 -0.37
N THR A 28 0.77 -18.31 -0.60
CA THR A 28 0.08 -18.19 -1.89
C THR A 28 -0.10 -16.72 -2.25
N ARG A 29 0.00 -16.41 -3.55
CA ARG A 29 -0.30 -15.09 -4.08
C ARG A 29 -1.81 -14.87 -4.18
N ASP A 30 -2.50 -15.00 -3.05
CA ASP A 30 -3.94 -14.78 -2.95
C ASP A 30 -4.27 -13.43 -2.30
N ARG A 31 -4.84 -12.54 -3.11
CA ARG A 31 -5.24 -11.19 -2.68
C ARG A 31 -6.43 -11.22 -1.73
N LEU A 32 -7.29 -12.24 -1.82
CA LEU A 32 -8.42 -12.38 -0.92
C LEU A 32 -7.95 -12.68 0.51
N THR A 33 -6.90 -13.49 0.66
CA THR A 33 -6.23 -13.73 1.94
C THR A 33 -5.71 -12.45 2.57
N PHE A 34 -4.99 -11.61 1.82
CA PHE A 34 -4.59 -10.28 2.30
C PHE A 34 -5.80 -9.42 2.69
N ALA A 35 -6.75 -9.25 1.75
CA ALA A 35 -7.87 -8.32 1.91
C ALA A 35 -8.72 -8.65 3.13
N ARG A 36 -8.97 -9.94 3.40
CA ARG A 36 -9.71 -10.37 4.59
C ARG A 36 -9.00 -10.01 5.88
N ALA A 37 -7.72 -10.36 6.02
CA ALA A 37 -6.93 -10.03 7.21
C ALA A 37 -6.79 -8.52 7.41
N PHE A 38 -6.62 -7.77 6.32
CA PHE A 38 -6.56 -6.31 6.32
C PHE A 38 -7.89 -5.68 6.80
N VAL A 39 -9.02 -6.16 6.29
CA VAL A 39 -10.36 -5.70 6.70
C VAL A 39 -10.65 -6.05 8.16
N ASP A 40 -10.35 -7.28 8.58
CA ASP A 40 -10.57 -7.75 9.96
C ASP A 40 -9.77 -6.93 10.97
N ALA A 41 -8.57 -6.46 10.59
CA ALA A 41 -7.73 -5.56 11.39
C ALA A 41 -8.16 -4.08 11.33
N GLY A 42 -9.22 -3.73 10.59
CA GLY A 42 -9.71 -2.36 10.44
C GLY A 42 -8.87 -1.49 9.52
N GLY A 43 -8.19 -2.10 8.55
CA GLY A 43 -7.28 -1.46 7.61
C GLY A 43 -7.90 -0.41 6.70
N PRO A 44 -9.07 -0.65 6.07
CA PRO A 44 -9.70 0.34 5.21
C PRO A 44 -10.03 1.61 5.99
N GLN A 45 -9.52 2.75 5.54
CA GLN A 45 -9.77 4.06 6.12
C GLN A 45 -10.12 5.04 5.03
N VAL A 46 -11.11 5.90 5.26
CA VAL A 46 -11.41 7.04 4.39
C VAL A 46 -10.74 8.30 4.97
N PRO A 47 -9.94 9.06 4.21
CA PRO A 47 -9.26 10.25 4.71
C PRO A 47 -10.23 11.25 5.36
N GLY A 48 -9.94 11.63 6.61
CA GLY A 48 -10.77 12.59 7.35
C GLY A 48 -12.04 12.01 7.99
N ASP A 49 -12.38 10.74 7.76
CA ASP A 49 -13.52 10.07 8.39
C ASP A 49 -13.37 10.03 9.92
N ARG A 50 -14.35 10.64 10.61
CA ARG A 50 -14.35 10.73 12.09
C ARG A 50 -15.28 9.71 12.72
N SER A 51 -16.38 9.35 12.07
CA SER A 51 -17.35 8.39 12.60
C SER A 51 -16.92 6.94 12.34
N GLY A 52 -16.11 6.72 11.30
CA GLY A 52 -15.70 5.39 10.87
C GLY A 52 -16.72 4.71 9.95
N GLU A 53 -17.86 5.33 9.69
CA GLU A 53 -18.93 4.76 8.86
C GLU A 53 -18.51 4.69 7.38
N ALA A 54 -17.82 5.72 6.88
CA ALA A 54 -17.30 5.69 5.50
C ALA A 54 -16.20 4.62 5.35
N SER A 55 -15.38 4.45 6.38
CA SER A 55 -14.33 3.42 6.44
C SER A 55 -14.91 1.99 6.49
N LYS A 56 -16.01 1.77 7.22
CA LYS A 56 -16.73 0.48 7.21
C LYS A 56 -17.35 0.19 5.85
N ALA A 57 -18.02 1.17 5.25
CA ALA A 57 -18.60 1.02 3.91
C ALA A 57 -17.50 0.77 2.85
N LEU A 58 -16.32 1.36 3.01
CA LEU A 58 -15.15 1.06 2.18
C LEU A 58 -14.68 -0.39 2.34
N ALA A 59 -14.65 -0.91 3.56
CA ALA A 59 -14.27 -2.30 3.84
C ALA A 59 -15.20 -3.30 3.14
N GLU A 60 -16.52 -3.07 3.21
CA GLU A 60 -17.50 -3.90 2.52
C GLU A 60 -17.33 -3.87 1.00
N ARG A 61 -17.15 -2.67 0.42
CA ARG A 61 -16.89 -2.49 -1.02
C ARG A 61 -15.59 -3.17 -1.46
N LEU A 62 -14.53 -3.07 -0.65
CA LEU A 62 -13.25 -3.73 -0.92
C LEU A 62 -13.41 -5.25 -0.97
N MET A 63 -14.07 -5.84 0.02
CA MET A 63 -14.30 -7.29 0.04
C MET A 63 -15.11 -7.76 -1.17
N GLN A 64 -16.18 -7.05 -1.53
CA GLN A 64 -16.97 -7.35 -2.72
C GLN A 64 -16.12 -7.27 -3.99
N ALA A 65 -15.32 -6.21 -4.14
CA ALA A 65 -14.49 -5.99 -5.32
C ALA A 65 -13.40 -7.07 -5.47
N VAL A 66 -12.68 -7.40 -4.39
CA VAL A 66 -11.63 -8.43 -4.41
C VAL A 66 -12.22 -9.82 -4.68
N THR A 67 -13.37 -10.13 -4.08
CA THR A 67 -14.09 -11.40 -4.33
C THR A 67 -14.53 -11.52 -5.79
N ALA A 68 -14.92 -10.40 -6.41
CA ALA A 68 -15.26 -10.33 -7.83
C ALA A 68 -14.03 -10.28 -8.77
N GLY A 69 -12.80 -10.36 -8.24
CA GLY A 69 -11.57 -10.31 -9.02
C GLY A 69 -11.25 -8.93 -9.60
N ARG A 70 -11.86 -7.85 -9.10
CA ARG A 70 -11.56 -6.48 -9.53
C ARG A 70 -10.19 -6.06 -9.04
N THR A 71 -9.48 -5.32 -9.87
CA THR A 71 -8.12 -4.83 -9.59
C THR A 71 -8.02 -3.30 -9.54
N ARG A 72 -9.05 -2.60 -10.04
CA ARG A 72 -9.12 -1.14 -10.17
C ARG A 72 -10.55 -0.64 -9.94
N ALA A 73 -10.68 0.61 -9.49
CA ALA A 73 -11.95 1.30 -9.30
C ALA A 73 -11.82 2.80 -9.65
N VAL A 74 -11.71 3.11 -10.95
CA VAL A 74 -11.39 4.47 -11.45
C VAL A 74 -12.35 5.55 -10.93
N ASP A 75 -13.63 5.22 -10.77
CA ASP A 75 -14.67 6.17 -10.31
C ASP A 75 -14.75 6.31 -8.77
N ASP A 76 -13.91 5.57 -8.02
CA ASP A 76 -13.93 5.49 -6.57
C ASP A 76 -12.50 5.49 -6.01
N PRO A 77 -11.88 6.67 -5.83
CA PRO A 77 -10.47 6.78 -5.47
C PRO A 77 -10.09 6.07 -4.16
N ASP A 78 -10.98 6.07 -3.17
CA ASP A 78 -10.73 5.37 -1.91
C ASP A 78 -10.73 3.85 -2.10
N LEU A 79 -11.65 3.31 -2.90
CA LEU A 79 -11.65 1.88 -3.24
C LEU A 79 -10.45 1.50 -4.11
N ASP A 80 -10.11 2.33 -5.10
CA ASP A 80 -8.96 2.10 -5.97
C ASP A 80 -7.65 2.03 -5.19
N ARG A 81 -7.47 2.92 -4.20
CA ARG A 81 -6.32 2.92 -3.31
C ARG A 81 -6.20 1.61 -2.53
N GLU A 82 -7.28 1.11 -1.97
CA GLU A 82 -7.25 -0.13 -1.19
C GLU A 82 -7.13 -1.38 -2.06
N LEU A 83 -7.66 -1.37 -3.30
CA LEU A 83 -7.42 -2.44 -4.28
C LEU A 83 -5.94 -2.49 -4.69
N LEU A 84 -5.34 -1.33 -4.98
CA LEU A 84 -3.90 -1.24 -5.26
C LEU A 84 -3.06 -1.68 -4.06
N ARG A 85 -3.45 -1.28 -2.85
CA ARG A 85 -2.77 -1.74 -1.62
C ARG A 85 -2.83 -3.25 -1.50
N ALA A 86 -4.01 -3.85 -1.63
CA ALA A 86 -4.16 -5.30 -1.54
C ALA A 86 -3.30 -6.04 -2.56
N HIS A 87 -3.19 -5.50 -3.78
CA HIS A 87 -2.27 -6.00 -4.79
C HIS A 87 -0.80 -5.89 -4.37
N ASN A 88 -0.33 -4.66 -4.14
CA ASN A 88 1.07 -4.38 -3.87
C ASN A 88 1.56 -5.12 -2.62
N GLU A 89 0.76 -5.11 -1.56
CA GLU A 89 1.14 -5.70 -0.28
C GLU A 89 1.14 -7.23 -0.32
N THR A 90 0.30 -7.85 -1.15
CA THR A 90 0.37 -9.30 -1.39
C THR A 90 1.68 -9.67 -2.09
N ASP A 91 2.09 -8.90 -3.10
CA ASP A 91 3.34 -9.13 -3.82
C ASP A 91 4.57 -8.86 -2.93
N TRP A 92 4.52 -7.80 -2.13
CA TRP A 92 5.57 -7.46 -1.16
C TRP A 92 5.72 -8.52 -0.07
N ALA A 93 4.60 -9.08 0.43
CA ALA A 93 4.62 -10.13 1.43
C ALA A 93 5.41 -11.36 0.97
N LEU A 94 5.30 -11.71 -0.32
CA LEU A 94 6.05 -12.82 -0.92
C LEU A 94 7.48 -12.44 -1.28
N ALA A 95 7.72 -11.19 -1.71
CA ALA A 95 9.06 -10.70 -2.04
C ALA A 95 9.98 -10.56 -0.82
N LEU A 96 9.44 -10.51 0.40
CA LEU A 96 10.23 -10.48 1.65
C LEU A 96 11.25 -11.62 1.69
N ASP A 97 10.83 -12.82 1.27
CA ASP A 97 11.66 -14.03 1.29
C ASP A 97 12.48 -14.23 -0.01
N ASP A 98 12.32 -13.36 -1.02
CA ASP A 98 13.15 -13.35 -2.23
C ASP A 98 14.45 -12.55 -1.99
N GLU A 99 15.57 -13.25 -1.88
CA GLU A 99 16.90 -12.66 -1.66
C GLU A 99 17.35 -11.74 -2.80
N ARG A 100 16.80 -11.89 -4.01
CA ARG A 100 17.18 -11.06 -5.16
C ARG A 100 16.59 -9.67 -5.08
N VAL A 101 15.45 -9.50 -4.41
CA VAL A 101 14.82 -8.20 -4.19
C VAL A 101 15.39 -7.62 -2.90
N ILE A 102 15.92 -6.40 -2.97
CA ILE A 102 16.54 -5.74 -1.82
C ILE A 102 15.69 -4.58 -1.28
N GLY A 103 14.78 -4.05 -2.11
CA GLY A 103 13.85 -3.00 -1.75
C GLY A 103 12.88 -2.67 -2.87
N PHE A 104 12.17 -1.56 -2.70
CA PHE A 104 11.23 -1.05 -3.70
C PHE A 104 11.43 0.45 -3.90
N LEU A 105 11.61 0.84 -5.17
CA LEU A 105 11.61 2.24 -5.58
C LEU A 105 10.17 2.74 -5.64
N LEU A 106 9.90 3.83 -4.93
CA LEU A 106 8.65 4.58 -5.03
C LEU A 106 8.69 5.46 -6.29
N ASP A 107 7.88 5.09 -7.27
CA ASP A 107 7.66 5.84 -8.50
C ASP A 107 6.33 6.61 -8.40
N LEU A 108 6.41 7.93 -8.43
CA LEU A 108 5.26 8.83 -8.24
C LEU A 108 4.88 9.46 -9.59
N PRO A 109 3.57 9.63 -9.87
CA PRO A 109 3.15 10.33 -11.07
C PRO A 109 3.57 11.80 -11.02
N GLU A 110 3.89 12.38 -12.17
CA GLU A 110 4.39 13.76 -12.29
C GLU A 110 3.45 14.78 -11.62
N ALA A 111 2.13 14.60 -11.79
CA ALA A 111 1.12 15.44 -11.14
C ALA A 111 1.17 15.41 -9.60
N ALA A 112 1.64 14.32 -8.98
CA ALA A 112 1.79 14.24 -7.54
C ALA A 112 3.04 14.99 -7.05
N LEU A 113 4.10 15.08 -7.88
CA LEU A 113 5.33 15.80 -7.56
C LEU A 113 5.15 17.33 -7.50
N GLU A 114 4.07 17.87 -8.07
CA GLU A 114 3.71 19.29 -7.90
C GLU A 114 3.40 19.65 -6.43
N THR A 115 3.18 18.64 -5.58
CA THR A 115 2.99 18.83 -4.13
C THR A 115 4.33 18.70 -3.40
N PRO A 116 4.85 19.76 -2.74
CA PRO A 116 6.19 19.74 -2.13
C PRO A 116 6.43 18.63 -1.10
N THR A 117 5.38 18.22 -0.38
CA THR A 117 5.48 17.13 0.60
C THR A 117 5.62 15.75 -0.06
N VAL A 118 5.09 15.58 -1.27
CA VAL A 118 5.19 14.34 -2.05
C VAL A 118 6.55 14.27 -2.74
N GLU A 119 7.02 15.39 -3.29
CA GLU A 119 8.38 15.52 -3.83
C GLU A 119 9.43 15.17 -2.75
N ALA A 120 9.29 15.70 -1.54
CA ALA A 120 10.19 15.37 -0.43
C ALA A 120 10.19 13.87 -0.06
N LEU A 121 9.05 13.19 -0.22
CA LEU A 121 8.95 11.73 0.00
C LEU A 121 9.71 10.96 -1.09
N ALA A 122 9.62 11.39 -2.35
CA ALA A 122 10.33 10.78 -3.48
C ALA A 122 11.86 10.83 -3.32
N HIS A 123 12.37 11.87 -2.66
CA HIS A 123 13.80 12.06 -2.41
C HIS A 123 14.28 11.51 -1.07
N GLN A 124 13.40 10.90 -0.25
CA GLN A 124 13.81 10.33 1.02
C GLN A 124 14.77 9.15 0.79
N SER A 125 15.93 9.17 1.43
CA SER A 125 16.91 8.08 1.38
C SER A 125 17.01 7.38 2.72
N GLN A 126 16.83 6.06 2.73
CA GLN A 126 16.99 5.20 3.92
C GLN A 126 18.22 4.26 3.82
N GLY A 127 19.22 4.69 3.05
CA GLY A 127 20.47 3.96 2.85
C GLY A 127 20.48 2.99 1.65
N LEU A 128 19.42 2.97 0.85
CA LEU A 128 19.31 2.17 -0.39
C LEU A 128 19.25 3.04 -1.66
N GLY A 129 19.52 4.34 -1.53
CA GLY A 129 19.29 5.34 -2.56
C GLY A 129 18.01 6.16 -2.34
N PRO A 130 17.86 7.31 -3.02
CA PRO A 130 16.67 8.14 -2.92
C PRO A 130 15.42 7.39 -3.42
N GLY A 131 14.33 7.46 -2.66
CA GLY A 131 13.04 6.86 -3.02
C GLY A 131 12.98 5.34 -2.87
N VAL A 132 14.07 4.69 -2.42
CA VAL A 132 14.12 3.24 -2.23
C VAL A 132 13.84 2.89 -0.77
N PHE A 133 12.83 2.06 -0.58
CA PHE A 133 12.38 1.59 0.73
C PHE A 133 12.70 0.11 0.94
N ARG A 134 12.93 -0.29 2.18
CA ARG A 134 13.28 -1.68 2.51
C ARG A 134 12.03 -2.54 2.37
N LYS A 135 12.21 -3.82 2.04
CA LYS A 135 11.10 -4.79 1.92
C LYS A 135 10.24 -4.89 3.19
N ALA A 136 10.87 -4.73 4.36
CA ALA A 136 10.21 -4.80 5.66
C ALA A 136 9.38 -3.55 6.00
N ASP A 137 9.60 -2.43 5.31
CA ASP A 137 8.91 -1.18 5.61
C ASP A 137 7.42 -1.29 5.21
N ILE A 138 6.57 -0.66 6.02
CA ILE A 138 5.15 -0.49 5.71
C ILE A 138 4.90 1.00 5.47
N LEU A 139 4.68 1.33 4.20
CA LEU A 139 4.45 2.68 3.73
C LEU A 139 2.96 2.94 3.59
N VAL A 140 2.49 3.94 4.33
CA VAL A 140 1.11 4.42 4.19
C VAL A 140 1.18 5.75 3.46
N LEU A 141 0.99 5.67 2.14
CA LEU A 141 0.96 6.85 1.28
C LEU A 141 -0.29 7.69 1.57
N GLN A 142 -0.12 9.01 1.52
CA GLN A 142 -1.23 9.95 1.60
C GLN A 142 -1.99 9.97 0.26
N PRO A 143 -3.26 10.40 0.24
CA PRO A 143 -4.05 10.47 -0.99
C PRO A 143 -3.42 11.34 -2.09
N GLU A 144 -2.60 12.32 -1.73
CA GLU A 144 -1.82 13.12 -2.68
C GLU A 144 -0.80 12.29 -3.49
N CYS A 145 -0.47 11.08 -3.04
CA CYS A 145 0.40 10.13 -3.74
C CYS A 145 -0.38 9.10 -4.58
N ASP A 146 -1.69 9.27 -4.77
CA ASP A 146 -2.49 8.33 -5.57
C ASP A 146 -1.89 8.15 -6.97
N GLY A 147 -1.87 6.90 -7.45
CA GLY A 147 -1.18 6.53 -8.68
C GLY A 147 0.30 6.15 -8.50
N ALA A 148 0.84 6.24 -7.28
CA ALA A 148 2.16 5.71 -6.96
C ALA A 148 2.31 4.23 -7.32
N ARG A 149 3.51 3.87 -7.79
CA ARG A 149 3.92 2.50 -8.08
C ARG A 149 5.15 2.16 -7.27
N PHE A 150 5.29 0.86 -6.99
CA PHE A 150 6.46 0.33 -6.31
C PHE A 150 7.18 -0.63 -7.25
N ILE A 151 8.39 -0.25 -7.65
CA ILE A 151 9.20 -1.01 -8.59
C ILE A 151 10.20 -1.83 -7.77
N PRO A 152 10.20 -3.17 -7.86
CA PRO A 152 11.20 -3.99 -7.18
C PRO A 152 12.60 -3.60 -7.64
N VAL A 153 13.49 -3.38 -6.68
CA VAL A 153 14.92 -3.16 -6.94
C VAL A 153 15.64 -4.44 -6.59
N THR A 154 16.43 -4.95 -7.53
CA THR A 154 17.24 -6.14 -7.34
C THR A 154 18.70 -5.78 -7.04
N ASP A 155 19.45 -6.75 -6.53
CA ASP A 155 20.89 -6.59 -6.26
C ASP A 155 21.66 -6.07 -7.50
N HIS A 156 21.26 -6.54 -8.69
CA HIS A 156 21.91 -6.18 -9.96
C HIS A 156 21.63 -4.72 -10.38
N ASP A 157 20.54 -4.13 -9.88
CA ASP A 157 20.15 -2.76 -10.23
C ASP A 157 20.95 -1.70 -9.43
N ILE A 158 21.60 -2.09 -8.33
CA ILE A 158 22.42 -1.19 -7.50
C ILE A 158 23.91 -1.22 -7.90
N GLU A 159 24.39 -2.30 -8.51
CA GLU A 159 25.81 -2.47 -8.88
C GLU A 159 26.25 -1.73 -10.18
N CYS A 160 25.45 -0.79 -10.72
CA CYS A 160 25.76 -0.06 -11.96
C CYS A 160 26.12 1.42 -11.75
#